data_AF-A0A9N8ZFS3-F1
#
_entry.id   AF-A0A9N8ZFS3-F1
#
_cell.length_a   1.000
_cell.length_b   1.000
_cell.length_c   1.000
_cell.angle_alpha   90.00
_cell.angle_beta   90.00
_cell.angle_gamma   90.00
#
_symmetry.space_group_name_H-M   'P 1'
#
loop_
_entity.id
_entity.type
_entity.pdbx_description
1 polymer ?
#
loop_
_entity_poly.entity_id
_entity_poly.type
_entity_poly.pdbx_seq_one_letter_code
_entity_poly.pdbx_strand_id
1 'polypeptide(L)'
;MIRLSYNRIKDYFYKSNNIQTIIQKTISPNFNYVGNKKIIPIRPITTNSTNNFYKSTEYMNRNVKSGIIIFKRNVTMESATNDNKETSLTDTTPKLLNYRPRYDRDGQVLPSLPLEKVEELLYERIKWQSENIYDRVNYELLEDFSAWLQGCKMQHLAYLFDGKNWRKIINMNARDLEFLGVKSATFRRRLTTYFWVIRLDLAAKEERVFRYKKIRTTPDITPELLEGMKQYASKFEGKKWQDILEFNYKDLVALGIESIEDRILLIKSFWKAKRVIIYTEKIKKASEVDVSGENM
;
A
#
# COMPACT_ATOMS: atom_id res chain seq x y z
N MET A 1 32.08 -17.54 28.36
CA MET A 1 32.08 -16.12 27.97
C MET A 1 31.84 -16.04 26.46
N ILE A 2 30.58 -15.94 26.03
CA ILE A 2 30.19 -16.06 24.62
C ILE A 2 29.59 -14.72 24.18
N ARG A 3 30.29 -14.02 23.28
CA ARG A 3 29.79 -12.84 22.58
C ARG A 3 28.69 -13.27 21.61
N LEU A 4 27.44 -12.92 21.91
CA LEU A 4 26.34 -12.99 20.94
C LEU A 4 26.37 -11.72 20.09
N SER A 5 26.58 -11.89 18.78
CA SER A 5 26.65 -10.80 17.82
C SER A 5 25.26 -10.33 17.38
N TYR A 6 25.10 -9.01 17.34
CA TYR A 6 23.87 -8.24 17.17
C TYR A 6 23.25 -8.27 15.74
N ASN A 7 23.58 -9.27 14.91
CA ASN A 7 23.33 -9.23 13.46
C ASN A 7 22.20 -10.13 12.91
N ARG A 8 21.40 -10.80 13.74
CA ARG A 8 20.40 -11.79 13.26
C ARG A 8 18.95 -11.30 13.05
N ILE A 9 18.66 -10.01 13.26
CA ILE A 9 17.27 -9.48 13.15
C ILE A 9 17.01 -8.79 11.79
N LYS A 10 18.03 -8.56 10.95
CA LYS A 10 17.90 -7.74 9.73
C LYS A 10 17.20 -8.42 8.53
N ASP A 11 17.10 -9.74 8.47
CA ASP A 11 16.62 -10.44 7.27
C ASP A 11 15.13 -10.86 7.29
N TYR A 12 14.42 -10.63 8.40
CA TYR A 12 13.07 -11.16 8.63
C TYR A 12 11.93 -10.55 7.78
N PHE A 13 12.19 -9.58 6.88
CA PHE A 13 11.11 -8.86 6.18
C PHE A 13 11.20 -8.75 4.65
N TYR A 14 12.13 -9.41 3.96
CA TYR A 14 12.35 -9.15 2.53
C TYR A 14 11.83 -10.20 1.55
N LYS A 15 11.10 -9.66 0.55
CA LYS A 15 10.87 -10.09 -0.85
C LYS A 15 9.81 -11.16 -1.16
N SER A 16 8.71 -10.66 -1.74
CA SER A 16 7.79 -11.39 -2.63
C SER A 16 8.13 -11.11 -4.11
N ASN A 17 8.43 -12.19 -4.84
CA ASN A 17 8.41 -12.46 -6.29
C ASN A 17 9.31 -11.67 -7.31
N ASN A 18 10.18 -12.47 -7.94
CA ASN A 18 10.79 -12.47 -9.29
C ASN A 18 11.76 -11.35 -9.72
N ILE A 19 13.04 -11.72 -9.96
CA ILE A 19 13.59 -12.21 -11.26
C ILE A 19 15.02 -12.74 -11.00
N GLN A 20 15.30 -13.98 -11.42
CA GLN A 20 16.64 -14.46 -11.78
C GLN A 20 16.85 -14.25 -13.30
N THR A 21 18.12 -14.16 -13.71
CA THR A 21 18.68 -14.11 -15.08
C THR A 21 18.54 -12.78 -15.85
N ILE A 22 19.54 -11.90 -15.73
CA ILE A 22 20.52 -11.55 -16.79
C ILE A 22 21.82 -11.07 -16.12
N ILE A 23 22.74 -11.98 -15.79
CA ILE A 23 24.19 -11.69 -15.76
C ILE A 23 24.90 -12.96 -16.21
N GLN A 24 25.11 -13.10 -17.51
CA GLN A 24 26.35 -13.62 -18.08
C GLN A 24 26.48 -13.06 -19.49
N LYS A 25 27.68 -12.54 -19.80
CA LYS A 25 28.09 -11.78 -20.98
C LYS A 25 27.70 -10.30 -21.00
N THR A 26 28.51 -9.48 -20.35
CA THR A 26 29.24 -8.43 -21.09
C THR A 26 30.57 -8.19 -20.41
N ILE A 27 31.60 -8.35 -21.22
CA ILE A 27 33.01 -8.08 -20.96
C ILE A 27 33.15 -6.61 -20.53
N SER A 28 34.02 -6.36 -19.55
CA SER A 28 34.42 -5.03 -19.09
C SER A 28 34.63 -4.04 -20.26
N PRO A 29 34.08 -2.82 -20.19
CA PRO A 29 34.55 -1.77 -21.09
C PRO A 29 35.93 -1.29 -20.61
N ASN A 30 36.93 -1.50 -21.45
CA ASN A 30 38.22 -0.82 -21.38
C ASN A 30 38.00 0.69 -21.29
N PHE A 31 38.44 1.30 -20.19
CA PHE A 31 38.63 2.74 -20.13
C PHE A 31 39.98 3.05 -20.78
N ASN A 32 39.96 3.60 -22.00
CA ASN A 32 41.15 4.23 -22.58
C ASN A 32 41.41 5.54 -21.85
N TYR A 33 42.51 5.60 -21.11
CA TYR A 33 43.11 6.84 -20.63
C TYR A 33 44.10 7.34 -21.68
N VAL A 34 43.97 8.61 -22.08
CA VAL A 34 45.02 9.35 -22.80
C VAL A 34 45.26 10.63 -22.00
N GLY A 35 46.42 10.75 -21.37
CA GLY A 35 46.91 12.01 -20.77
C GLY A 35 46.05 12.63 -19.64
N ASN A 36 45.79 11.89 -18.55
CA ASN A 36 45.27 12.41 -17.28
C ASN A 36 44.04 13.34 -17.32
N LYS A 37 43.20 13.28 -18.35
CA LYS A 37 41.90 13.97 -18.37
C LYS A 37 40.75 13.03 -18.73
N LYS A 38 39.74 13.03 -17.86
CA LYS A 38 38.49 12.26 -18.01
C LYS A 38 37.63 12.93 -19.10
N ILE A 39 37.43 12.26 -20.23
CA ILE A 39 36.54 12.72 -21.30
C ILE A 39 35.12 12.22 -21.01
N ILE A 40 34.17 13.15 -20.85
CA ILE A 40 32.75 12.83 -20.73
C ILE A 40 32.12 12.94 -22.12
N PRO A 41 31.45 11.89 -22.64
CA PRO A 41 30.76 11.99 -23.92
C PRO A 41 29.52 12.87 -23.80
N ILE A 42 29.46 13.91 -24.62
CA ILE A 42 28.29 14.80 -24.77
C ILE A 42 27.24 14.04 -25.58
N ARG A 43 26.01 13.91 -25.04
CA ARG A 43 24.85 13.42 -25.78
C ARG A 43 24.10 14.59 -26.43
N PRO A 44 23.56 14.42 -27.64
CA PRO A 44 22.74 15.45 -28.28
C PRO A 44 21.36 15.54 -27.63
N ILE A 45 20.88 16.77 -27.47
CA ILE A 45 19.54 17.11 -26.98
C ILE A 45 18.60 17.15 -28.19
N THR A 46 17.56 16.32 -28.19
CA THR A 46 16.43 16.43 -29.12
C THR A 46 15.22 17.02 -28.39
N THR A 47 14.74 18.17 -28.87
CA THR A 47 13.51 18.83 -28.42
C THR A 47 12.42 18.64 -29.48
N ASN A 48 11.27 18.09 -29.10
CA ASN A 48 9.98 18.19 -29.80
C ASN A 48 8.91 18.36 -28.71
N SER A 49 8.27 19.52 -28.53
CA SER A 49 7.26 20.21 -29.36
C SER A 49 5.89 19.52 -29.40
N THR A 50 4.93 20.18 -28.72
CA THR A 50 3.50 20.36 -29.03
C THR A 50 2.61 19.14 -29.34
N ASN A 51 1.58 18.90 -28.51
CA ASN A 51 0.19 19.19 -28.92
C ASN A 51 -0.80 19.02 -27.76
N ASN A 52 -1.77 19.94 -27.75
CA ASN A 52 -2.81 20.12 -26.75
C ASN A 52 -4.18 20.00 -27.44
N PHE A 53 -5.19 19.69 -26.63
CA PHE A 53 -6.63 19.88 -26.84
C PHE A 53 -7.44 18.91 -27.72
N TYR A 54 -8.32 18.13 -27.07
CA TYR A 54 -9.76 18.11 -27.39
C TYR A 54 -10.64 17.66 -26.20
N LYS A 55 -11.72 18.43 -26.00
CA LYS A 55 -13.11 18.11 -25.60
C LYS A 55 -13.52 17.66 -24.17
N SER A 56 -14.24 18.59 -23.55
CA SER A 56 -15.46 18.53 -22.72
C SER A 56 -16.26 17.21 -22.68
N THR A 57 -16.83 16.89 -21.51
CA THR A 57 -18.20 16.35 -21.39
C THR A 57 -18.79 16.62 -20.00
N GLU A 58 -20.12 16.68 -20.01
CA GLU A 58 -21.06 17.22 -19.05
C GLU A 58 -21.21 16.46 -17.71
N TYR A 59 -21.75 17.21 -16.76
CA TYR A 59 -22.07 16.84 -15.38
C TYR A 59 -23.22 15.84 -15.28
N MET A 60 -23.07 14.83 -14.41
CA MET A 60 -24.20 14.11 -13.81
C MET A 60 -23.97 14.00 -12.30
N ASN A 61 -24.89 14.60 -11.56
CA ASN A 61 -24.89 14.83 -10.13
C ASN A 61 -25.57 13.63 -9.42
N ARG A 62 -24.95 13.01 -8.41
CA ARG A 62 -25.64 12.05 -7.53
C ARG A 62 -25.21 12.26 -6.07
N ASN A 63 -26.19 12.70 -5.28
CA ASN A 63 -26.15 12.76 -3.82
C ASN A 63 -26.20 11.35 -3.23
N VAL A 64 -25.31 11.05 -2.28
CA VAL A 64 -25.38 9.84 -1.44
C VAL A 64 -25.61 10.28 0.02
N LYS A 65 -26.75 9.89 0.59
CA LYS A 65 -27.10 10.05 2.01
C LYS A 65 -26.67 8.81 2.79
N SER A 66 -26.16 9.03 4.00
CA SER A 66 -25.80 8.02 5.01
C SER A 66 -26.98 7.10 5.34
N GLY A 67 -26.82 5.80 5.13
CA GLY A 67 -27.82 4.77 5.45
C GLY A 67 -27.31 3.76 6.48
N ILE A 68 -28.15 3.47 7.47
CA ILE A 68 -28.05 2.30 8.36
C ILE A 68 -28.23 1.04 7.50
N ILE A 69 -27.33 0.07 7.65
CA ILE A 69 -27.38 -1.19 6.91
C ILE A 69 -28.47 -2.08 7.52
N ILE A 70 -29.56 -2.30 6.79
CA ILE A 70 -30.58 -3.30 7.12
C ILE A 70 -30.47 -4.42 6.08
N PHE A 71 -30.04 -5.61 6.52
CA PHE A 71 -29.99 -6.79 5.67
C PHE A 71 -31.40 -7.39 5.51
N LYS A 72 -32.06 -7.16 4.37
CA LYS A 72 -33.25 -7.93 3.96
C LYS A 72 -32.87 -8.88 2.83
N ARG A 73 -32.79 -10.18 3.14
CA ARG A 73 -32.74 -11.26 2.14
C ARG A 73 -34.16 -11.66 1.77
N ASN A 74 -34.58 -11.35 0.56
CA ASN A 74 -35.65 -12.08 -0.13
C ASN A 74 -35.03 -12.64 -1.42
N VAL A 75 -34.74 -13.93 -1.43
CA VAL A 75 -34.39 -14.67 -2.65
C VAL A 75 -35.44 -15.76 -2.80
N THR A 76 -36.35 -15.54 -3.74
CA THR A 76 -37.26 -16.59 -4.22
C THR A 76 -36.48 -17.42 -5.23
N MET A 77 -36.24 -18.69 -4.90
CA MET A 77 -35.62 -19.66 -5.82
C MET A 77 -36.71 -20.25 -6.71
N GLU A 78 -36.62 -20.03 -8.02
CA GLU A 78 -37.28 -20.88 -9.01
C GLU A 78 -36.30 -21.96 -9.46
N SER A 79 -36.74 -23.21 -9.27
CA SER A 79 -36.02 -24.44 -9.54
C SER A 79 -36.02 -24.76 -11.03
N ALA A 80 -34.83 -24.90 -11.63
CA ALA A 80 -34.64 -25.63 -12.86
C ALA A 80 -33.85 -26.91 -12.55
N THR A 81 -34.53 -28.05 -12.69
CA THR A 81 -33.96 -29.40 -12.62
C THR A 81 -32.99 -29.61 -13.79
N ASN A 82 -31.72 -29.84 -13.49
CA ASN A 82 -30.76 -30.39 -14.45
C ASN A 82 -29.83 -31.37 -13.73
N ASP A 83 -29.49 -32.43 -14.47
CA ASP A 83 -29.06 -33.73 -13.99
C ASP A 83 -27.77 -33.79 -13.17
N ASN A 84 -27.82 -34.72 -12.23
CA ASN A 84 -26.78 -35.15 -11.31
C ASN A 84 -25.43 -35.44 -11.99
N LYS A 85 -24.44 -34.62 -11.66
CA LYS A 85 -23.05 -35.07 -11.53
C LYS A 85 -22.54 -34.60 -10.18
N GLU A 86 -22.69 -35.46 -9.17
CA GLU A 86 -22.13 -35.29 -7.83
C GLU A 86 -20.63 -35.00 -7.94
N THR A 87 -20.29 -33.73 -7.89
CA THR A 87 -18.94 -33.26 -7.58
C THR A 87 -18.99 -32.90 -6.10
N SER A 88 -18.41 -33.76 -5.27
CA SER A 88 -18.34 -33.60 -3.83
C SER A 88 -17.81 -32.21 -3.47
N LEU A 89 -18.70 -31.39 -2.92
CA LEU A 89 -18.49 -29.98 -2.59
C LEU A 89 -17.88 -29.82 -1.19
N THR A 90 -16.87 -30.64 -0.85
CA THR A 90 -16.31 -30.72 0.52
C THR A 90 -14.86 -30.26 0.66
N ASP A 91 -14.19 -29.84 -0.41
CA ASP A 91 -12.84 -29.27 -0.32
C ASP A 91 -12.76 -27.86 -0.91
N THR A 92 -13.52 -26.95 -0.31
CA THR A 92 -13.16 -25.52 -0.30
C THR A 92 -12.11 -25.27 0.77
N THR A 93 -10.99 -26.00 0.74
CA THR A 93 -9.81 -25.60 1.50
C THR A 93 -9.44 -24.21 0.99
N PRO A 94 -9.52 -23.16 1.81
CA PRO A 94 -9.33 -21.81 1.33
C PRO A 94 -7.91 -21.68 0.75
N LYS A 95 -7.80 -21.45 -0.56
CA LYS A 95 -6.55 -21.12 -1.29
C LYS A 95 -5.87 -19.82 -0.80
N LEU A 96 -6.20 -19.35 0.40
CA LEU A 96 -6.09 -17.96 0.84
C LEU A 96 -4.67 -17.52 1.19
N LEU A 97 -3.74 -18.46 1.37
CA LEU A 97 -2.31 -18.18 1.38
C LEU A 97 -1.62 -19.22 0.50
N ASN A 98 -1.51 -18.93 -0.80
CA ASN A 98 -0.49 -19.55 -1.64
C ASN A 98 0.89 -19.15 -1.09
N TYR A 99 1.28 -19.76 0.02
CA TYR A 99 2.56 -19.55 0.67
C TYR A 99 3.61 -20.16 -0.25
N ARG A 100 4.24 -19.31 -1.06
CA ARG A 100 5.44 -19.71 -1.77
C ARG A 100 6.53 -19.86 -0.72
N PRO A 101 7.15 -21.05 -0.57
CA PRO A 101 8.30 -21.21 0.29
C PRO A 101 9.32 -20.13 -0.05
N ARG A 102 9.86 -19.48 0.98
CA ARG A 102 10.94 -18.53 0.80
C ARG A 102 12.24 -19.29 0.96
N TYR A 103 13.19 -19.00 0.08
CA TYR A 103 14.51 -19.61 0.12
C TYR A 103 15.54 -18.55 0.50
N ASP A 104 16.53 -18.92 1.30
CA ASP A 104 17.68 -18.08 1.60
C ASP A 104 18.66 -18.01 0.42
N ARG A 105 19.84 -17.42 0.64
CA ARG A 105 20.87 -17.31 -0.40
C ARG A 105 21.42 -18.66 -0.83
N ASP A 106 21.39 -19.65 0.06
CA ASP A 106 21.91 -21.00 -0.15
C ASP A 106 20.82 -21.94 -0.68
N GLY A 107 19.62 -21.42 -0.94
CA GLY A 107 18.49 -22.19 -1.44
C GLY A 107 17.78 -23.01 -0.37
N GLN A 108 18.04 -22.78 0.93
CA GLN A 108 17.33 -23.45 2.02
C GLN A 108 15.99 -22.76 2.29
N VAL A 109 14.95 -23.55 2.59
CA VAL A 109 13.64 -23.02 2.94
C VAL A 109 13.76 -22.25 4.25
N LEU A 110 13.52 -20.95 4.20
CA LEU A 110 13.42 -20.11 5.38
C LEU A 110 12.23 -20.58 6.23
N PRO A 111 12.42 -20.76 7.55
CA PRO A 111 11.35 -21.18 8.43
C PRO A 111 10.19 -20.19 8.33
N SER A 112 8.98 -20.71 8.16
CA SER A 112 7.78 -19.89 8.20
C SER A 112 7.64 -19.30 9.61
N LEU A 113 7.36 -18.00 9.67
CA LEU A 113 6.98 -17.38 10.93
C LEU A 113 5.64 -17.98 11.40
N PRO A 114 5.49 -18.25 12.71
CA PRO A 114 4.18 -18.58 13.29
C PRO A 114 3.14 -17.53 12.93
N LEU A 115 1.91 -17.94 12.68
CA LEU A 115 0.85 -17.05 12.19
C LEU A 115 0.49 -15.96 13.21
N GLU A 116 0.55 -16.29 14.49
CA GLU A 116 0.40 -15.37 15.62
C GLU A 116 1.40 -14.21 15.49
N LYS A 117 2.65 -14.54 15.14
CA LYS A 117 3.68 -13.52 14.96
C LYS A 117 3.43 -12.68 13.71
N VAL A 118 2.91 -13.29 12.65
CA VAL A 118 2.52 -12.56 11.42
C VAL A 118 1.40 -11.57 11.71
N GLU A 119 0.39 -11.98 12.48
CA GLU A 119 -0.73 -11.16 12.92
C GLU A 119 -0.26 -9.96 13.78
N GLU A 120 0.58 -10.21 14.78
CA GLU A 120 1.18 -9.16 15.63
C GLU A 120 1.97 -8.15 14.78
N LEU A 121 2.84 -8.63 13.89
CA LEU A 121 3.66 -7.77 13.02
C LEU A 121 2.82 -6.98 12.02
N LEU A 122 1.68 -7.52 11.59
CA LEU A 122 0.72 -6.83 10.74
C LEU A 122 0.04 -5.70 11.51
N TYR A 123 -0.42 -5.97 12.73
CA TYR A 123 -1.05 -4.98 13.60
C TYR A 123 -0.09 -3.83 13.90
N GLU A 124 1.13 -4.11 14.37
CA GLU A 124 2.14 -3.08 14.67
C GLU A 124 2.45 -2.20 13.44
N ARG A 125 2.50 -2.82 12.26
CA ARG A 125 2.69 -2.08 11.01
C ARG A 125 1.51 -1.16 10.68
N ILE A 126 0.28 -1.65 10.83
CA ILE A 126 -0.93 -0.86 10.55
C ILE A 126 -1.04 0.29 11.54
N LYS A 127 -0.89 0.00 12.84
CA LYS A 127 -0.90 0.99 13.91
C LYS A 127 0.09 2.11 13.63
N TRP A 128 1.35 1.78 13.37
CA TRP A 128 2.37 2.78 13.06
C TRP A 128 2.01 3.61 11.81
N GLN A 129 1.48 2.99 10.76
CA GLN A 129 1.04 3.70 9.55
C GLN A 129 -0.13 4.64 9.82
N SER A 130 -1.10 4.21 10.63
CA SER A 130 -2.23 5.02 11.05
C SER A 130 -1.74 6.30 11.74
N GLU A 131 -0.90 6.13 12.76
CA GLU A 131 -0.42 7.21 13.63
C GLU A 131 0.52 8.20 12.93
N ASN A 132 1.29 7.76 11.92
CA ASN A 132 2.38 8.56 11.36
C ASN A 132 2.20 8.96 9.88
N ILE A 133 1.21 8.40 9.18
CA ILE A 133 0.99 8.67 7.74
C ILE A 133 -0.47 9.00 7.45
N TYR A 134 -1.40 8.15 7.89
CA TYR A 134 -2.76 8.17 7.38
C TYR A 134 -3.69 9.07 8.20
N ASP A 135 -3.77 8.88 9.51
CA ASP A 135 -4.62 9.68 10.38
C ASP A 135 -3.99 11.07 10.57
N ARG A 136 -2.68 11.10 10.82
CA ARG A 136 -1.85 12.31 10.91
C ARG A 136 -0.48 12.07 10.27
N VAL A 137 0.02 13.04 9.51
CA VAL A 137 1.41 13.01 9.03
C VAL A 137 2.32 13.51 10.14
N ASN A 138 3.26 12.66 10.56
CA ASN A 138 4.29 13.03 11.53
C ASN A 138 5.46 13.73 10.83
N TYR A 139 5.38 15.06 10.72
CA TYR A 139 6.41 15.88 10.05
C TYR A 139 7.75 15.90 10.80
N GLU A 140 7.74 15.83 12.13
CA GLU A 140 8.98 15.76 12.93
C GLU A 140 9.76 14.50 12.58
N LEU A 141 9.07 13.37 12.45
CA LEU A 141 9.68 12.12 12.02
C LEU A 141 10.17 12.17 10.57
N LEU A 142 9.54 12.97 9.68
CA LEU A 142 10.02 13.13 8.31
C LEU A 142 11.34 13.91 8.20
N GLU A 143 11.63 14.80 9.16
CA GLU A 143 12.94 15.47 9.24
C GLU A 143 14.05 14.43 9.50
N ASP A 144 13.80 13.40 10.31
CA ASP A 144 14.63 12.20 10.40
C ASP A 144 14.12 11.09 9.47
N PHE A 145 14.31 11.29 8.17
CA PHE A 145 13.82 10.38 7.14
C PHE A 145 14.31 8.92 7.30
N SER A 146 15.48 8.71 7.93
CA SER A 146 16.01 7.38 8.24
C SER A 146 15.14 6.68 9.29
N ALA A 147 14.83 7.35 10.40
CA ALA A 147 13.91 6.85 11.42
C ALA A 147 12.49 6.63 10.86
N TRP A 148 12.03 7.52 9.98
CA TRP A 148 10.75 7.34 9.29
C TRP A 148 10.71 6.06 8.45
N LEU A 149 11.79 5.77 7.70
CA LEU A 149 11.93 4.52 6.94
C LEU A 149 12.01 3.29 7.85
N GLN A 150 12.62 3.39 9.03
CA GLN A 150 12.62 2.31 10.02
C GLN A 150 11.21 1.95 10.48
N GLY A 151 10.36 2.94 10.75
CA GLY A 151 8.95 2.70 11.06
C GLY A 151 8.19 2.02 9.92
N CYS A 152 8.50 2.37 8.67
CA CYS A 152 8.00 1.69 7.47
C CYS A 152 8.54 0.26 7.27
N LYS A 153 9.47 -0.19 8.12
CA LYS A 153 10.28 -1.42 7.98
C LYS A 153 11.11 -1.44 6.68
N MET A 154 11.60 -0.27 6.27
CA MET A 154 12.41 -0.04 5.07
C MET A 154 13.78 0.59 5.38
N GLN A 155 14.26 0.52 6.63
CA GLN A 155 15.53 1.11 7.09
C GLN A 155 16.76 0.81 6.20
N HIS A 156 16.82 -0.37 5.59
CA HIS A 156 17.90 -0.73 4.67
C HIS A 156 17.99 0.17 3.42
N LEU A 157 16.97 0.98 3.10
CA LEU A 157 17.00 1.97 2.02
C LEU A 157 17.54 3.33 2.48
N ALA A 158 17.71 3.56 3.78
CA ALA A 158 18.02 4.88 4.33
C ALA A 158 19.27 5.52 3.71
N TYR A 159 20.33 4.72 3.47
CA TYR A 159 21.57 5.20 2.85
C TYR A 159 21.37 5.81 1.46
N LEU A 160 20.31 5.45 0.73
CA LEU A 160 20.00 6.02 -0.59
C LEU A 160 19.48 7.47 -0.49
N PHE A 161 19.00 7.87 0.68
CA PHE A 161 18.40 9.16 0.94
C PHE A 161 19.28 10.07 1.81
N ASP A 162 20.49 9.63 2.14
CA ASP A 162 21.39 10.39 3.00
C ASP A 162 21.71 11.77 2.40
N GLY A 163 21.70 12.79 3.25
CA GLY A 163 21.87 14.21 2.87
C GLY A 163 20.76 14.79 1.99
N LYS A 164 19.67 14.06 1.69
CA LYS A 164 18.56 14.59 0.89
C LYS A 164 17.48 15.21 1.78
N ASN A 165 17.03 16.39 1.39
CA ASN A 165 15.88 17.02 2.03
C ASN A 165 14.59 16.22 1.75
N TRP A 166 13.84 15.89 2.80
CA TRP A 166 12.63 15.06 2.70
C TRP A 166 11.54 15.67 1.79
N ARG A 167 11.43 17.00 1.72
CA ARG A 167 10.49 17.68 0.79
C ARG A 167 10.83 17.38 -0.67
N LYS A 168 12.11 17.20 -1.01
CA LYS A 168 12.51 16.73 -2.35
C LYS A 168 12.19 15.24 -2.52
N ILE A 169 12.40 14.44 -1.47
CA ILE A 169 12.16 12.99 -1.51
C ILE A 169 10.67 12.68 -1.79
N ILE A 170 9.73 13.34 -1.10
CA ILE A 170 8.30 13.08 -1.28
C ILE A 170 7.76 13.49 -2.67
N ASN A 171 8.54 14.26 -3.43
CA ASN A 171 8.21 14.63 -4.80
C ASN A 171 8.75 13.63 -5.84
N MET A 172 9.53 12.63 -5.42
CA MET A 172 10.04 11.58 -6.29
C MET A 172 8.92 10.65 -6.76
N ASN A 173 8.91 10.38 -8.06
CA ASN A 173 8.07 9.35 -8.65
C ASN A 173 8.76 7.97 -8.62
N ALA A 174 8.09 6.93 -9.13
CA ALA A 174 8.65 5.58 -9.13
C ALA A 174 9.95 5.44 -9.95
N ARG A 175 10.08 6.16 -11.07
CA ARG A 175 11.31 6.15 -11.89
C ARG A 175 12.46 6.85 -11.17
N ASP A 176 12.19 7.95 -10.47
CA ASP A 176 13.20 8.66 -9.67
C ASP A 176 13.74 7.75 -8.55
N LEU A 177 12.86 7.02 -7.85
CA LEU A 177 13.24 6.05 -6.84
C LEU A 177 14.04 4.87 -7.41
N GLU A 178 13.68 4.42 -8.62
CA GLU A 178 14.44 3.38 -9.33
C GLU A 178 15.85 3.85 -9.67
N PHE A 179 15.97 5.05 -10.25
CA PHE A 179 17.25 5.67 -10.56
C PHE A 179 18.10 5.89 -9.31
N LEU A 180 17.45 6.22 -8.19
CA LEU A 180 18.11 6.36 -6.89
C LEU A 180 18.59 5.01 -6.31
N GLY A 181 18.16 3.87 -6.86
CA GLY A 181 18.61 2.54 -6.45
C GLY A 181 17.58 1.71 -5.69
N VAL A 182 16.33 2.17 -5.55
CA VAL A 182 15.24 1.37 -4.98
C VAL A 182 14.78 0.35 -6.03
N LYS A 183 15.47 -0.80 -6.10
CA LYS A 183 15.26 -1.82 -7.16
C LYS A 183 13.90 -2.54 -7.08
N SER A 184 13.31 -2.67 -5.88
CA SER A 184 12.04 -3.39 -5.72
C SER A 184 10.86 -2.52 -6.12
N ALA A 185 10.12 -2.97 -7.15
CA ALA A 185 8.87 -2.33 -7.57
C ALA A 185 7.85 -2.20 -6.42
N THR A 186 7.81 -3.18 -5.50
CA THR A 186 6.95 -3.16 -4.32
C THR A 186 7.30 -2.02 -3.36
N PHE A 187 8.59 -1.78 -3.09
CA PHE A 187 8.99 -0.64 -2.25
C PHE A 187 8.74 0.68 -2.94
N ARG A 188 9.04 0.79 -4.23
CA ARG A 188 8.73 2.00 -5.01
C ARG A 188 7.25 2.33 -4.92
N ARG A 189 6.37 1.35 -5.18
CA ARG A 189 4.92 1.52 -5.07
C ARG A 189 4.47 1.94 -3.67
N ARG A 190 5.02 1.33 -2.62
CA ARG A 190 4.66 1.68 -1.24
C ARG A 190 5.12 3.10 -0.88
N LEU A 191 6.36 3.46 -1.18
CA LEU A 191 6.91 4.80 -0.93
C LEU A 191 6.12 5.87 -1.68
N THR A 192 5.88 5.69 -2.99
CA THR A 192 5.10 6.67 -3.76
C THR A 192 3.66 6.81 -3.25
N THR A 193 3.08 5.74 -2.72
CA THR A 193 1.77 5.80 -2.05
C THR A 193 1.86 6.69 -0.80
N TYR A 194 2.83 6.46 0.09
CA TYR A 194 3.00 7.27 1.30
C TYR A 194 3.32 8.73 0.98
N PHE A 195 4.20 8.98 0.01
CA PHE A 195 4.55 10.33 -0.44
C PHE A 195 3.36 11.09 -0.99
N TRP A 196 2.44 10.39 -1.66
CA TRP A 196 1.21 11.01 -2.13
C TRP A 196 0.30 11.45 -0.97
N VAL A 197 0.13 10.63 0.07
CA VAL A 197 -0.61 11.02 1.29
C VAL A 197 0.02 12.24 1.95
N ILE A 198 1.35 12.24 2.11
CA ILE A 198 2.10 13.33 2.72
C ILE A 198 1.93 14.62 1.93
N ARG A 199 1.97 14.56 0.59
CA ARG A 199 1.77 15.75 -0.26
C ARG A 199 0.36 16.31 -0.18
N LEU A 200 -0.67 15.46 -0.07
CA LEU A 200 -2.04 15.92 0.15
C LEU A 200 -2.18 16.64 1.49
N ASP A 201 -1.65 16.05 2.56
CA ASP A 201 -1.68 16.64 3.90
C ASP A 201 -0.94 17.98 3.94
N LEU A 202 0.25 18.02 3.30
CA LEU A 202 1.07 19.22 3.21
C LEU A 202 0.38 20.33 2.41
N ALA A 203 -0.26 20.00 1.29
CA ALA A 203 -1.01 20.97 0.50
C ALA A 203 -2.19 21.55 1.30
N ALA A 204 -2.94 20.71 2.02
CA ALA A 204 -4.02 21.17 2.90
C ALA A 204 -3.51 22.05 4.05
N LYS A 205 -2.33 21.75 4.60
CA LYS A 205 -1.69 22.55 5.66
C LYS A 205 -1.14 23.89 5.16
N GLU A 206 -0.62 23.93 3.94
CA GLU A 206 -0.06 25.12 3.30
C GLU A 206 -1.13 25.92 2.52
N GLU A 207 -2.40 25.53 2.58
CA GLU A 207 -3.52 26.14 1.85
C GLU A 207 -3.26 26.23 0.33
N ARG A 208 -2.58 25.20 -0.21
CA ARG A 208 -2.23 25.11 -1.63
C ARG A 208 -3.18 24.19 -2.38
N VAL A 209 -3.58 24.63 -3.57
CA VAL A 209 -4.39 23.81 -4.48
C VAL A 209 -3.58 22.61 -4.96
N PHE A 210 -4.02 21.41 -4.57
CA PHE A 210 -3.41 20.18 -5.03
C PHE A 210 -4.07 19.70 -6.32
N ARG A 211 -3.48 20.06 -7.47
CA ARG A 211 -3.98 19.62 -8.79
C ARG A 211 -3.79 18.12 -8.99
N TYR A 212 -4.84 17.35 -8.75
CA TYR A 212 -4.81 15.91 -8.97
C TYR A 212 -5.54 15.50 -10.26
N LYS A 213 -4.84 14.77 -11.14
CA LYS A 213 -5.42 14.21 -12.37
C LYS A 213 -6.24 12.97 -12.04
N LYS A 214 -7.55 13.16 -11.87
CA LYS A 214 -8.63 12.14 -11.83
C LYS A 214 -8.33 10.93 -10.95
N ILE A 215 -8.96 10.89 -9.78
CA ILE A 215 -9.03 9.67 -8.97
C ILE A 215 -9.88 8.71 -9.78
N ARG A 216 -9.38 7.49 -10.03
CA ARG A 216 -10.31 6.39 -10.34
C ARG A 216 -11.29 6.42 -9.19
N THR A 217 -12.54 6.79 -9.49
CA THR A 217 -13.64 6.93 -8.54
C THR A 217 -13.41 5.98 -7.40
N THR A 218 -13.32 6.53 -6.19
CA THR A 218 -13.12 5.77 -4.95
C THR A 218 -13.95 4.52 -5.11
N PRO A 219 -13.33 3.31 -5.11
CA PRO A 219 -14.12 2.11 -5.21
C PRO A 219 -15.17 2.27 -4.13
N ASP A 220 -16.44 2.33 -4.57
CA ASP A 220 -17.55 2.35 -3.65
C ASP A 220 -17.21 1.26 -2.65
N ILE A 221 -17.25 1.54 -1.35
CA ILE A 221 -16.86 0.55 -0.35
C ILE A 221 -17.97 -0.48 -0.39
N THR A 222 -17.92 -1.32 -1.41
CA THR A 222 -19.00 -2.18 -1.80
C THR A 222 -19.04 -3.31 -0.80
N PRO A 223 -20.23 -3.90 -0.61
CA PRO A 223 -20.37 -5.20 0.04
C PRO A 223 -19.36 -6.25 -0.47
N GLU A 224 -18.79 -6.08 -1.67
CA GLU A 224 -17.76 -6.98 -2.23
C GLU A 224 -16.44 -6.95 -1.44
N LEU A 225 -16.08 -5.84 -0.80
CA LEU A 225 -14.90 -5.80 0.07
C LEU A 225 -15.08 -6.71 1.31
N LEU A 226 -16.34 -7.03 1.62
CA LEU A 226 -16.78 -7.96 2.64
C LEU A 226 -17.25 -9.30 2.05
N GLU A 227 -17.11 -9.55 0.74
CA GLU A 227 -17.57 -10.79 0.08
C GLU A 227 -16.92 -12.02 0.72
N GLY A 228 -15.61 -11.95 0.95
CA GLY A 228 -14.84 -12.97 1.67
C GLY A 228 -15.08 -13.00 3.19
N MET A 229 -15.97 -12.15 3.70
CA MET A 229 -16.23 -11.92 5.12
C MET A 229 -17.69 -12.17 5.49
N LYS A 230 -18.51 -12.59 4.52
CA LYS A 230 -19.96 -12.81 4.69
C LYS A 230 -20.27 -13.76 5.84
N GLN A 231 -19.41 -14.75 6.10
CA GLN A 231 -19.57 -15.70 7.21
C GLN A 231 -19.45 -15.07 8.60
N TYR A 232 -18.83 -13.88 8.71
CA TYR A 232 -18.68 -13.14 9.97
C TYR A 232 -19.69 -11.99 10.11
N ALA A 233 -20.59 -11.79 9.14
CA ALA A 233 -21.49 -10.64 9.15
C ALA A 233 -22.34 -10.53 10.44
N SER A 234 -22.83 -11.65 10.97
CA SER A 234 -23.59 -11.68 12.23
C SER A 234 -22.76 -11.26 13.45
N LYS A 235 -21.44 -11.48 13.44
CA LYS A 235 -20.53 -11.06 14.52
C LYS A 235 -20.36 -9.53 14.59
N PHE A 236 -20.70 -8.83 13.52
CA PHE A 236 -20.61 -7.37 13.42
C PHE A 236 -21.97 -6.66 13.56
N GLU A 237 -23.05 -7.41 13.76
CA GLU A 237 -24.40 -6.83 13.89
C GLU A 237 -24.48 -5.83 15.06
N GLY A 238 -25.13 -4.70 14.81
CA GLY A 238 -25.27 -3.61 15.78
C GLY A 238 -24.02 -2.75 16.00
N LYS A 239 -22.88 -3.07 15.38
CA LYS A 239 -21.65 -2.26 15.47
C LYS A 239 -21.62 -1.19 14.39
N LYS A 240 -21.06 -0.01 14.71
CA LYS A 240 -20.85 1.04 13.72
C LYS A 240 -19.70 0.64 12.80
N TRP A 241 -19.82 1.02 11.53
CA TRP A 241 -18.79 0.72 10.54
C TRP A 241 -17.43 1.36 10.91
N GLN A 242 -17.45 2.57 11.46
CA GLN A 242 -16.25 3.26 11.92
C GLN A 242 -15.50 2.45 12.98
N ASP A 243 -16.22 1.88 13.94
CA ASP A 243 -15.62 1.07 15.01
C ASP A 243 -15.02 -0.23 14.46
N ILE A 244 -15.70 -0.86 13.50
CA ILE A 244 -15.22 -2.09 12.84
C ILE A 244 -13.87 -1.86 12.13
N LEU A 245 -13.69 -0.69 11.51
CA LEU A 245 -12.45 -0.36 10.81
C LEU A 245 -11.25 -0.19 11.74
N GLU A 246 -11.49 0.06 13.03
CA GLU A 246 -10.47 0.17 14.06
C GLU A 246 -10.18 -1.14 14.80
N PHE A 247 -10.91 -2.22 14.48
CA PHE A 247 -10.71 -3.50 15.12
C PHE A 247 -9.32 -4.08 14.87
N ASN A 248 -8.69 -4.49 15.97
CA ASN A 248 -7.47 -5.27 15.98
C ASN A 248 -7.76 -6.75 16.21
N TYR A 249 -6.72 -7.57 16.21
CA TYR A 249 -6.89 -9.02 16.36
C TYR A 249 -7.52 -9.42 17.70
N LYS A 250 -7.27 -8.68 18.79
CA LYS A 250 -7.88 -8.96 20.11
C LYS A 250 -9.38 -8.72 20.08
N ASP A 251 -9.82 -7.66 19.40
CA ASP A 251 -11.25 -7.37 19.23
C ASP A 251 -11.93 -8.49 18.43
N LEU A 252 -11.27 -9.00 17.39
CA LEU A 252 -11.78 -10.12 16.60
C LEU A 252 -11.83 -11.43 17.40
N VAL A 253 -10.84 -11.69 18.27
CA VAL A 253 -10.89 -12.81 19.23
C VAL A 253 -12.08 -12.65 20.19
N ALA A 254 -12.31 -11.44 20.71
CA ALA A 254 -13.45 -11.17 21.60
C ALA A 254 -14.82 -11.37 20.91
N LEU A 255 -14.88 -11.35 19.58
CA LEU A 255 -16.07 -11.69 18.78
C LEU A 255 -16.20 -13.18 18.46
N GLY A 256 -15.25 -14.00 18.92
CA GLY A 256 -15.20 -15.43 18.68
C GLY A 256 -14.68 -15.79 17.28
N ILE A 257 -13.81 -14.97 16.69
CA ILE A 257 -13.13 -15.28 15.43
C ILE A 257 -11.76 -15.87 15.76
N GLU A 258 -11.72 -17.19 15.96
CA GLU A 258 -10.55 -17.91 16.49
C GLU A 258 -9.48 -18.20 15.43
N SER A 259 -9.89 -18.36 14.17
CA SER A 259 -8.99 -18.59 13.03
C SER A 259 -8.08 -17.37 12.79
N ILE A 260 -6.76 -17.58 12.90
CA ILE A 260 -5.75 -16.52 12.77
C ILE A 260 -5.70 -16.01 11.32
N GLU A 261 -5.82 -16.91 10.36
CA GLU A 261 -5.86 -16.61 8.94
C GLU A 261 -7.01 -15.67 8.59
N ASP A 262 -8.19 -15.95 9.15
CA ASP A 262 -9.37 -15.12 8.93
C ASP A 262 -9.22 -13.76 9.58
N ARG A 263 -8.68 -13.67 10.81
CA ARG A 263 -8.39 -12.39 11.45
C ARG A 263 -7.39 -11.56 10.65
N ILE A 264 -6.31 -12.16 10.15
CA ILE A 264 -5.33 -11.51 9.27
C ILE A 264 -6.02 -10.96 8.00
N LEU A 265 -6.95 -11.72 7.41
CA LEU A 265 -7.69 -11.32 6.22
C LEU A 265 -8.65 -10.16 6.51
N LEU A 266 -9.38 -10.23 7.63
CA LEU A 266 -10.26 -9.18 8.15
C LEU A 266 -9.49 -7.87 8.34
N ILE A 267 -8.41 -7.89 9.12
CA ILE A 267 -7.56 -6.72 9.41
C ILE A 267 -7.02 -6.10 8.12
N LYS A 268 -6.56 -6.91 7.16
CA LYS A 268 -6.08 -6.39 5.86
C LYS A 268 -7.17 -5.66 5.08
N SER A 269 -8.40 -6.16 5.12
CA SER A 269 -9.50 -5.58 4.34
C SER A 269 -10.07 -4.35 5.05
N PHE A 270 -10.19 -4.36 6.37
CA PHE A 270 -10.52 -3.17 7.17
C PHE A 270 -9.51 -2.05 6.88
N TRP A 271 -8.22 -2.37 6.92
CA TRP A 271 -7.18 -1.38 6.59
C TRP A 271 -7.24 -0.90 5.14
N LYS A 272 -7.61 -1.77 4.20
CA LYS A 272 -7.84 -1.36 2.80
C LYS A 272 -9.00 -0.37 2.70
N ALA A 273 -10.12 -0.64 3.37
CA ALA A 273 -11.28 0.24 3.42
C ALA A 273 -10.96 1.59 4.09
N LYS A 274 -10.34 1.56 5.28
CA LYS A 274 -9.93 2.75 6.03
C LYS A 274 -9.06 3.68 5.18
N ARG A 275 -8.08 3.14 4.45
CA ARG A 275 -7.24 3.96 3.56
C ARG A 275 -8.02 4.63 2.43
N VAL A 276 -9.02 3.97 1.86
CA VAL A 276 -9.87 4.57 0.81
C VAL A 276 -10.66 5.75 1.39
N ILE A 277 -11.24 5.60 2.58
CA ILE A 277 -11.96 6.68 3.27
C ILE A 277 -11.02 7.87 3.51
N ILE A 278 -9.87 7.64 4.14
CA ILE A 278 -8.88 8.68 4.45
C ILE A 278 -8.42 9.42 3.18
N TYR A 279 -8.20 8.70 2.08
CA TYR A 279 -7.85 9.33 0.81
C TYR A 279 -8.95 10.25 0.31
N THR A 280 -10.19 9.77 0.34
CA THR A 280 -11.36 10.53 -0.09
C THR A 280 -11.50 11.82 0.70
N GLU A 281 -11.36 11.74 2.02
CA GLU A 281 -11.45 12.89 2.93
C GLU A 281 -10.32 13.89 2.70
N LYS A 282 -9.05 13.43 2.61
CA LYS A 282 -7.91 14.32 2.36
C LYS A 282 -8.00 15.02 1.01
N ILE A 283 -8.48 14.33 -0.01
CA ILE A 283 -8.73 14.91 -1.34
C ILE A 283 -9.80 15.98 -1.26
N LYS A 284 -10.96 15.67 -0.64
CA LYS A 284 -12.08 16.61 -0.50
C LYS A 284 -11.62 17.90 0.20
N LYS A 285 -10.91 17.74 1.32
CA LYS A 285 -10.32 18.87 2.06
C LYS A 285 -9.35 19.69 1.19
N ALA A 286 -8.51 19.05 0.39
CA ALA A 286 -7.56 19.74 -0.48
C ALA A 286 -8.23 20.46 -1.67
N SER A 287 -9.43 20.05 -2.09
CA SER A 287 -10.19 20.69 -3.17
C SER A 287 -11.08 21.85 -2.72
N GLU A 288 -11.55 21.86 -1.47
CA GLU A 288 -12.44 22.91 -0.95
C GLU A 288 -11.74 24.28 -0.80
N VAL A 289 -10.42 24.28 -0.62
CA VAL A 289 -9.60 25.51 -0.53
C VAL A 289 -9.72 26.38 -1.79
N ASP A 290 -9.92 25.76 -2.96
CA ASP A 290 -9.94 26.42 -4.27
C ASP A 290 -11.12 27.38 -4.43
N VAL A 291 -12.28 27.07 -3.85
CA VAL A 291 -13.54 27.82 -4.08
C VAL A 291 -13.61 29.10 -3.25
N SER A 292 -12.87 29.17 -2.14
CA SER A 292 -12.90 30.34 -1.25
C SER A 292 -12.03 31.51 -1.71
N GLY A 293 -11.06 31.27 -2.60
CA GLY A 293 -10.07 32.27 -3.03
C GLY A 293 -10.47 33.13 -4.23
N GLU A 294 -11.53 32.80 -4.97
CA GLU A 294 -11.95 33.55 -6.17
C GLU A 294 -12.97 34.68 -5.89
N ASN A 295 -13.42 34.86 -4.65
CA ASN A 295 -14.41 35.89 -4.27
C ASN A 295 -13.84 37.05 -3.43
N MET A 296 -12.52 37.23 -3.38
CA MET A 296 -11.84 38.40 -2.80
C MET A 296 -11.09 39.18 -3.88
#